data_AF-A0A084TDH7-F1
#
_entry.id   AF-A0A084TDH7-F1
#
_cell.length_a   1.000
_cell.length_b   1.000
_cell.length_c   1.000
_cell.angle_alpha   90.00
_cell.angle_beta   90.00
_cell.angle_gamma   90.00
#
_symmetry.space_group_name_H-M   'P 1'
#
loop_
_entity.id
_entity.type
_entity.pdbx_description
1 polymer ?
#
loop_
_entity_poly.entity_id
_entity_poly.type
_entity_poly.pdbx_seq_one_letter_code
_entity_poly.pdbx_strand_id
1 'polypeptide(L)'
;MANIICEAQKALRQSAVNAALRNINIHVFGGKASEKVVIEYVAGRLRLQPTDIKLWQVSNGVPKPYVADFLVILNEHSVWRMHQLRPTRHIAAHYVGAVA
;
A
#
# COMPACT_ATOMS: atom_id res chain seq x y z
N MET A 1 -12.72 -14.46 23.26
CA MET A 1 -13.00 -13.26 22.43
C MET A 1 -11.76 -12.42 22.11
N ALA A 2 -11.03 -11.86 23.09
CA ALA A 2 -9.93 -10.92 22.83
C ALA A 2 -8.79 -11.47 21.94
N ASN A 3 -8.46 -12.77 22.08
CA ASN A 3 -7.40 -13.41 21.31
C ASN A 3 -7.74 -13.52 19.81
N ILE A 4 -9.00 -13.81 19.48
CA ILE A 4 -9.50 -13.91 18.09
C ILE A 4 -9.44 -12.54 17.39
N ILE A 5 -9.78 -11.47 18.11
CA ILE A 5 -9.73 -10.10 17.57
C ILE A 5 -8.28 -9.70 17.27
N CYS A 6 -7.33 -10.08 18.13
CA CYS A 6 -5.90 -9.80 17.93
C CYS A 6 -5.35 -10.52 16.69
N GLU A 7 -5.67 -11.80 16.51
CA GLU A 7 -5.25 -12.59 15.35
C GLU A 7 -5.85 -12.07 14.04
N ALA A 8 -7.15 -11.73 14.04
CA ALA A 8 -7.82 -11.15 12.87
C ALA A 8 -7.19 -9.80 12.47
N GLN A 9 -6.86 -8.95 13.44
CA GLN A 9 -6.17 -7.68 13.18
C GLN A 9 -4.77 -7.89 12.62
N LYS A 10 -4.03 -8.88 13.13
CA LYS A 10 -2.70 -9.23 12.60
C LYS A 10 -2.80 -9.70 11.15
N ALA A 11 -3.72 -10.60 10.84
CA ALA A 11 -3.95 -11.09 9.49
C ALA A 11 -4.31 -9.93 8.52
N LEU A 12 -5.20 -9.02 8.93
CA LEU A 12 -5.55 -7.84 8.14
C LEU A 12 -4.33 -6.95 7.83
N ARG A 13 -3.47 -6.70 8.82
CA ARG A 13 -2.24 -5.90 8.62
C ARG A 13 -1.27 -6.59 7.65
N GLN A 14 -1.11 -7.90 7.76
CA GLN A 14 -0.26 -8.68 6.84
C GLN A 14 -0.82 -8.65 5.41
N SER A 15 -2.12 -8.88 5.25
CA SER A 15 -2.79 -8.77 3.95
C SER A 15 -2.65 -7.38 3.35
N ALA A 16 -2.75 -6.32 4.16
CA ALA A 16 -2.55 -4.95 3.71
C ALA A 16 -1.13 -4.69 3.20
N VAL A 17 -0.10 -5.20 3.91
CA VAL A 17 1.31 -5.09 3.45
C VAL A 17 1.50 -5.84 2.13
N ASN A 18 0.99 -7.06 2.02
CA ASN A 18 1.12 -7.86 0.79
C ASN A 18 0.39 -7.19 -0.39
N ALA A 19 -0.80 -6.63 -0.17
CA ALA A 19 -1.53 -5.88 -1.18
C ALA A 19 -0.77 -4.60 -1.60
N ALA A 20 -0.16 -3.89 -0.64
CA ALA A 20 0.65 -2.72 -0.90
C ALA A 20 1.87 -3.05 -1.79
N LEU A 21 2.63 -4.10 -1.47
CA LEU A 21 3.75 -4.55 -2.30
C LEU A 21 3.30 -4.99 -3.69
N ARG A 22 2.16 -5.69 -3.80
CA ARG A 22 1.57 -6.04 -5.09
C ARG A 22 1.22 -4.80 -5.92
N ASN A 23 0.64 -3.77 -5.30
CA ASN A 23 0.34 -2.51 -6.00
C ASN A 23 1.61 -1.83 -6.51
N ILE A 24 2.68 -1.82 -5.70
CA ILE A 24 3.98 -1.32 -6.15
C ILE A 24 4.47 -2.12 -7.36
N ASN A 25 4.36 -3.46 -7.34
CA ASN A 25 4.73 -4.29 -8.49
C ASN A 25 3.96 -3.88 -9.75
N ILE A 26 2.63 -3.77 -9.64
CA ILE A 26 1.76 -3.43 -10.77
C ILE A 26 2.13 -2.06 -11.35
N HIS A 27 2.31 -1.04 -10.52
CA HIS A 27 2.45 0.33 -11.00
C HIS A 27 3.89 0.77 -11.29
N VAL A 28 4.89 0.21 -10.60
CA VAL A 28 6.32 0.54 -10.82
C VAL A 28 6.94 -0.39 -11.85
N PHE A 29 6.58 -1.68 -11.80
CA PHE A 29 7.24 -2.73 -12.59
C PHE A 29 6.31 -3.40 -13.62
N GLY A 30 5.10 -2.88 -13.82
CA GLY A 30 4.11 -3.46 -14.74
C GLY A 30 3.68 -4.87 -14.36
N GLY A 31 3.80 -5.25 -13.08
CA GLY A 31 3.44 -6.57 -12.56
C GLY A 31 4.42 -7.69 -12.87
N LYS A 32 5.61 -7.38 -13.42
CA LYS A 32 6.60 -8.38 -13.86
C LYS A 32 7.76 -8.60 -12.89
N ALA A 33 7.89 -7.76 -11.86
CA ALA A 33 8.96 -7.92 -10.88
C ALA A 33 8.67 -9.11 -9.94
N SER A 34 9.74 -9.79 -9.53
CA SER A 34 9.65 -10.77 -8.45
C SER A 34 9.45 -10.05 -7.11
N GLU A 35 8.88 -10.77 -6.14
CA GLU A 35 8.70 -10.24 -4.78
C GLU A 35 10.02 -9.71 -4.19
N LYS A 36 11.13 -10.42 -4.43
CA LYS A 36 12.47 -9.98 -4.00
C LYS A 36 12.82 -8.58 -4.54
N VAL A 37 12.61 -8.35 -5.83
CA VAL A 37 12.91 -7.05 -6.47
C VAL A 37 12.05 -5.93 -5.91
N VAL A 38 10.75 -6.21 -5.68
CA VAL A 38 9.84 -5.23 -5.09
C VAL A 38 10.25 -4.88 -3.66
N ILE A 39 10.64 -5.89 -2.87
CA ILE A 39 11.11 -5.72 -1.50
C ILE A 39 12.40 -4.90 -1.47
N GLU A 40 13.38 -5.21 -2.33
CA GLU A 40 14.64 -4.47 -2.43
C GLU A 40 14.40 -3.01 -2.83
N TYR A 41 13.46 -2.76 -3.75
CA TYR A 41 13.05 -1.43 -4.14
C TYR A 41 12.47 -0.62 -2.96
N VAL A 42 11.53 -1.20 -2.21
CA VAL A 42 10.92 -0.55 -1.04
C VAL A 42 11.96 -0.31 0.06
N ALA A 43 12.81 -1.31 0.33
CA ALA A 43 13.87 -1.21 1.32
C ALA A 43 14.84 -0.07 0.98
N GLY A 44 15.28 0.04 -0.29
CA GLY A 44 16.13 1.12 -0.76
C GLY A 44 15.47 2.50 -0.61
N ARG A 45 14.17 2.60 -0.90
CA ARG A 45 13.40 3.85 -0.75
C ARG A 45 13.26 4.29 0.71
N LEU A 46 13.16 3.35 1.64
CA LEU A 46 13.01 3.62 3.08
C LEU A 46 14.34 3.62 3.84
N ARG A 47 15.46 3.37 3.16
CA ARG A 47 16.80 3.18 3.77
C ARG A 47 16.81 2.07 4.83
N LEU A 48 16.08 1.00 4.56
CA LEU A 48 15.97 -0.19 5.40
C LEU A 48 16.63 -1.40 4.72
N GLN A 49 16.75 -2.49 5.47
CA GLN A 49 17.17 -3.76 4.89
C GLN A 49 15.97 -4.49 4.26
N PRO A 50 16.16 -5.25 3.17
CA PRO A 50 15.12 -6.13 2.61
C PRO A 50 14.48 -7.07 3.64
N THR A 51 15.27 -7.50 4.64
CA THR A 51 14.80 -8.33 5.75
C THR A 51 13.75 -7.63 6.61
N ASP A 52 13.85 -6.31 6.79
CA ASP A 52 12.88 -5.55 7.58
C ASP A 52 11.51 -5.56 6.90
N ILE A 53 11.48 -5.36 5.58
CA ILE A 53 10.25 -5.40 4.79
C ILE A 53 9.62 -6.79 4.81
N LYS A 54 10.44 -7.85 4.68
CA LYS A 54 9.96 -9.24 4.84
C LYS A 54 9.34 -9.48 6.22
N LEU A 55 9.94 -8.94 7.28
CA LEU A 55 9.39 -9.04 8.62
C LEU A 55 8.01 -8.38 8.72
N TRP A 56 7.73 -7.31 7.99
CA TRP A 56 6.41 -6.65 8.00
C TRP A 56 5.32 -7.55 7.42
N GLN A 57 5.65 -8.41 6.45
CA GLN A 57 4.71 -9.36 5.84
C GLN A 57 4.28 -10.48 6.80
N VAL A 58 5.13 -10.83 7.78
CA VAL A 58 4.88 -11.94 8.73
C VAL A 58 4.61 -11.48 10.17
N SER A 59 4.87 -10.21 10.48
CA SER A 59 4.67 -9.63 11.82
C SER A 59 3.34 -8.86 11.91
N ASN A 60 3.33 -7.73 12.64
CA ASN A 60 2.15 -6.88 12.85
C ASN A 60 2.01 -5.78 11.77
N GLY A 61 2.59 -5.97 10.58
CA GLY A 61 2.57 -4.99 9.49
C GLY A 61 3.67 -3.94 9.60
N VAL A 62 3.44 -2.78 8.99
CA VAL A 62 4.42 -1.67 8.93
C VAL A 62 4.56 -0.99 10.30
N PRO A 63 5.78 -0.86 10.86
CA PRO A 63 6.01 -0.12 12.09
C PRO A 63 5.64 1.37 11.95
N LYS A 64 5.07 1.95 13.01
CA LYS A 64 4.59 3.35 13.03
C LYS A 64 5.57 4.37 12.42
N PRO A 65 6.89 4.33 12.72
CA PRO A 65 7.83 5.31 12.17
C PRO A 65 7.90 5.33 10.64
N TYR A 66 7.60 4.20 9.97
CA TYR A 66 7.74 4.06 8.53
C TYR A 66 6.41 4.19 7.77
N VAL A 67 5.28 4.31 8.47
CA VAL A 67 3.95 4.35 7.84
C VAL A 67 3.82 5.53 6.88
N ALA A 68 4.25 6.73 7.29
CA ALA A 68 4.14 7.92 6.46
C ALA A 68 4.95 7.78 5.16
N ASP A 69 6.22 7.41 5.27
CA ASP A 69 7.11 7.26 4.10
C ASP A 69 6.66 6.11 3.19
N PHE A 70 6.18 5.00 3.77
CA PHE A 70 5.64 3.90 2.98
C PHE A 70 4.36 4.29 2.22
N LEU A 71 3.49 5.10 2.83
CA LEU A 71 2.32 5.67 2.14
C LEU A 71 2.73 6.62 1.02
N VAL A 72 3.82 7.39 1.16
CA VAL A 72 4.35 8.23 0.07
C VAL A 72 4.74 7.36 -1.13
N ILE A 73 5.45 6.25 -0.92
CA ILE A 73 5.83 5.30 -2.00
C ILE A 73 4.58 4.72 -2.68
N LEU A 74 3.57 4.33 -1.90
CA LEU A 74 2.31 3.80 -2.46
C LEU A 74 1.55 4.86 -3.26
N ASN A 75 1.54 6.10 -2.78
CA ASN A 75 0.80 7.19 -3.39
C ASN A 75 1.52 7.78 -4.62
N GLU A 76 2.84 7.65 -4.73
CA GLU A 76 3.65 8.06 -5.90
C GLU A 76 3.09 7.49 -7.20
N HIS A 77 2.66 6.23 -7.16
CA HIS A 77 2.18 5.50 -8.31
C HIS A 77 0.69 5.17 -8.22
N SER A 78 -0.01 5.78 -7.27
CA SER A 78 -1.46 5.63 -7.18
C SER A 78 -2.12 6.17 -8.44
N VAL A 79 -3.21 5.51 -8.84
CA VAL A 79 -4.08 5.96 -9.94
C VAL A 79 -4.50 7.42 -9.72
N TRP A 80 -4.69 7.85 -8.47
CA TRP A 80 -5.04 9.21 -8.06
C TRP A 80 -3.96 10.27 -8.33
N ARG A 81 -2.68 9.89 -8.28
CA ARG A 81 -1.56 10.81 -8.53
C ARG A 81 -1.10 10.75 -9.99
N MET A 82 -1.08 9.57 -10.60
CA MET A 82 -0.65 9.39 -12.00
C MET A 82 -1.74 9.80 -12.99
N HIS A 83 -2.99 9.47 -12.70
CA HIS A 83 -4.13 10.11 -13.32
C HIS A 83 -4.62 11.11 -12.31
N GLN A 84 -4.39 12.41 -12.53
CA GLN A 84 -5.28 13.40 -11.93
C GLN A 84 -6.69 13.07 -12.44
N LEU A 85 -7.37 12.15 -11.77
CA LEU A 85 -8.81 12.00 -11.84
C LEU A 85 -9.32 13.26 -11.17
N ARG A 86 -9.24 14.39 -11.89
CA ARG A 86 -10.22 15.44 -11.70
C ARG A 86 -11.53 14.69 -11.85
N PRO A 87 -12.34 14.56 -10.79
CA PRO A 87 -13.62 13.91 -10.91
C PRO A 87 -14.30 14.59 -12.09
N THR A 88 -14.72 13.82 -13.10
CA THR A 88 -15.59 14.40 -14.12
C THR A 88 -16.80 14.99 -13.38
N ARG A 89 -17.37 16.10 -13.87
CA ARG A 89 -18.51 16.76 -13.21
C ARG A 89 -19.60 15.75 -12.80
N HIS A 90 -19.78 14.71 -13.61
CA HIS A 90 -20.69 13.60 -13.35
C HIS A 90 -20.35 12.77 -12.09
N ILE A 91 -19.09 12.35 -11.91
CA ILE A 91 -18.67 11.58 -10.72
C ILE A 91 -18.68 12.47 -9.47
N ALA A 92 -18.33 13.76 -9.61
CA ALA A 92 -18.39 14.73 -8.53
C ALA A 92 -19.84 14.94 -8.04
N ALA A 93 -20.79 15.09 -8.96
CA ALA A 93 -22.19 15.29 -8.64
C ALA A 93 -22.78 14.13 -7.82
N HIS A 94 -22.44 12.89 -8.19
CA HIS A 94 -22.83 11.69 -7.46
C HIS A 94 -22.25 11.61 -6.04
N TYR A 95 -21.01 12.06 -5.83
CA TYR A 95 -20.34 12.00 -4.53
C TYR A 95 -20.71 13.15 -3.59
N VAL A 96 -21.01 14.34 -4.13
CA VAL A 96 -21.32 15.55 -3.33
C VAL A 96 -22.84 15.70 -3.10
N GLY A 97 -23.65 14.73 -3.57
CA GLY A 97 -25.10 14.75 -3.40
C GLY A 97 -25.82 15.83 -4.21
N ALA A 98 -25.16 16.37 -5.24
CA ALA A 98 -25.80 17.26 -6.19
C ALA A 98 -26.59 16.41 -7.18
N VAL A 99 -27.86 16.20 -6.84
CA VAL A 99 -28.89 15.57 -7.69
C VAL A 99 -28.93 16.29 -9.05
N ALA A 100 -28.93 15.50 -10.13
CA ALA A 100 -29.20 15.99 -11.49
C ALA A 100 -30.64 16.48 -11.63
#